data_AF-A0A5T3VCC8-F1
#
_entry.id   AF-A0A5T3VCC8-F1
#
_cell.length_a   1.000
_cell.length_b   1.000
_cell.length_c   1.000
_cell.angle_alpha   90.00
_cell.angle_beta   90.00
_cell.angle_gamma   90.00
#
_symmetry.space_group_name_H-M   'P 1'
#
loop_
_entity.id
_entity.type
_entity.pdbx_description
1 polymer ?
#
loop_
_entity_poly.entity_id
_entity_poly.type
_entity_poly.pdbx_seq_one_letter_code
_entity_poly.pdbx_strand_id
1 'polypeptide(L)' 'MPITIGRGFLKSEMFSQSAISQRSFFTLLWEKIKDFFCDTQRSTADQYIKELCDVASPPDAQRLFDLFCKLYELSSPS' A
#
# COMPACT_ATOMS: atom_id res chain seq x y z
N MET A 1 21.73 33.70 -6.16
CA MET A 1 21.95 34.56 -4.98
C MET A 1 21.19 33.95 -3.80
N PRO A 2 21.86 33.58 -2.69
CA PRO A 2 21.17 33.15 -1.48
C PRO A 2 20.60 34.37 -0.73
N ILE A 3 19.46 34.20 -0.06
CA ILE A 3 18.77 35.24 0.70
C ILE A 3 19.20 35.12 2.17
N THR A 4 19.72 36.20 2.77
CA THR A 4 20.18 36.24 4.16
C THR A 4 19.12 36.86 5.07
N ILE A 5 18.56 36.08 6.00
CA ILE A 5 17.75 36.58 7.12
C ILE A 5 18.47 36.19 8.41
N GLY A 6 18.82 37.20 9.23
CA GLY A 6 19.33 37.13 10.61
C GLY A 6 20.18 35.92 11.02
N ARG A 7 21.52 36.06 11.03
CA ARG A 7 22.55 35.30 11.79
C ARG A 7 22.34 33.79 12.07
N GLY A 8 21.59 33.09 11.26
CA GLY A 8 21.39 31.65 11.34
C GLY A 8 21.22 31.14 9.93
N PHE A 9 22.20 30.39 9.44
CA PHE A 9 22.03 29.62 8.22
C PHE A 9 20.84 28.68 8.46
N LEU A 10 19.70 28.96 7.81
CA LEU A 10 18.62 27.98 7.69
C LEU A 10 19.15 26.86 6.79
N LYS A 11 19.93 25.96 7.40
CA LYS A 11 20.19 24.65 6.86
C LYS A 11 18.81 24.01 6.75
N SER A 12 18.23 24.04 5.56
CA SER A 12 17.05 23.26 5.24
C SER A 12 17.46 21.81 5.44
N GLU A 13 17.24 21.29 6.64
CA GLU A 13 17.10 19.87 6.84
C GLU A 13 15.87 19.49 6.03
N MET A 14 16.09 19.15 4.76
CA MET A 14 15.21 18.21 4.09
C MET A 14 15.13 17.05 5.05
N PHE A 15 13.98 16.89 5.72
CA PHE A 15 13.67 15.68 6.46
C PHE A 15 13.96 14.56 5.48
N SER A 16 15.10 13.89 5.68
CA SER A 16 15.43 12.68 4.96
C SER A 16 14.34 11.73 5.40
N GLN A 17 13.32 11.60 4.54
CA GLN A 17 12.22 10.69 4.72
C GLN A 17 12.90 9.36 5.00
N SER A 18 12.87 9.00 6.29
CA SER A 18 13.72 7.95 6.78
C SER A 18 13.41 6.74 5.93
N ALA A 19 14.45 6.16 5.36
CA ALA A 19 14.37 4.88 4.67
C ALA A 19 14.08 3.75 5.68
N ILE A 20 13.13 3.98 6.61
CA ILE A 20 12.22 2.96 7.07
C ILE A 20 11.59 2.47 5.78
N SER A 21 12.21 1.44 5.22
CA SER A 21 11.74 0.60 4.14
C SER A 21 10.22 0.71 4.14
N GLN A 22 9.69 1.56 3.24
CA GLN A 22 8.28 1.92 3.22
C GLN A 22 7.59 0.60 2.96
N ARG A 23 7.17 -0.09 4.02
CA ARG A 23 6.26 -1.22 3.89
C ARG A 23 5.11 -0.59 3.16
N SER A 24 4.97 -0.98 1.90
CA SER A 24 3.95 -0.44 1.02
C SER A 24 2.65 -0.46 1.80
N PHE A 25 1.83 0.60 1.70
CA PHE A 25 0.54 0.66 2.39
C PHE A 25 -0.22 -0.68 2.27
N PHE A 26 -0.07 -1.32 1.11
CA PHE A 26 -0.59 -2.64 0.79
C PHE A 26 0.00 -3.81 1.59
N THR A 27 1.29 -3.79 1.94
CA THR A 27 1.88 -4.76 2.87
C THR A 27 1.28 -4.62 4.28
N LEU A 28 1.06 -3.39 4.74
CA LEU A 28 0.41 -3.14 6.04
C LEU A 28 -1.07 -3.53 6.01
N LEU A 29 -1.77 -3.24 4.92
CA LEU A 29 -3.15 -3.66 4.70
C LEU A 29 -3.23 -5.19 4.71
N TRP A 30 -2.36 -5.87 3.97
CA TRP A 30 -2.27 -7.33 3.93
C TRP A 30 -2.11 -7.92 5.32
N GLU A 31 -1.18 -7.41 6.13
CA GLU A 31 -0.99 -7.87 7.52
C GLU A 31 -2.24 -7.75 8.39
N LYS A 32 -3.17 -6.83 8.07
CA LYS A 32 -4.43 -6.66 8.79
C LYS A 32 -5.56 -7.55 8.27
N ILE A 33 -5.57 -7.86 6.98
CA ILE A 33 -6.67 -8.60 6.36
C ILE A 33 -6.36 -10.08 6.15
N LYS A 34 -5.08 -10.47 6.21
CA LYS A 34 -4.62 -11.84 5.92
C LYS A 34 -5.27 -12.92 6.81
N ASP A 35 -5.78 -12.54 7.97
CA ASP A 35 -6.42 -13.46 8.93
C ASP A 35 -7.91 -13.71 8.61
N PHE A 36 -8.50 -12.96 7.68
CA PHE A 36 -9.87 -13.22 7.19
C PHE A 36 -9.93 -14.34 6.13
N PHE A 37 -8.78 -14.70 5.56
CA PHE A 37 -8.67 -15.70 4.50
C PHE A 37 -8.17 -17.02 5.07
N CYS A 38 -8.81 -18.13 4.73
CA CYS A 38 -8.27 -19.46 5.04
C CYS A 38 -6.92 -19.67 4.32
N ASP A 39 -6.01 -20.46 4.88
CA ASP A 39 -4.65 -20.66 4.33
C ASP A 39 -4.64 -21.10 2.86
N THR A 40 -5.65 -21.86 2.41
CA THR A 40 -5.80 -22.27 1.00
C THR A 40 -6.11 -21.10 0.05
N GLN A 41 -6.80 -20.07 0.56
CA GLN A 41 -7.28 -18.93 -0.23
C GLN A 41 -6.39 -17.69 -0.06
N ARG A 42 -5.52 -17.69 0.94
CA ARG A 42 -4.56 -16.62 1.25
C ARG A 42 -3.62 -16.33 0.08
N SER A 43 -3.14 -17.35 -0.62
CA SER A 43 -2.30 -17.17 -1.81
C SER A 43 -3.04 -16.46 -2.96
N THR A 44 -4.32 -16.79 -3.15
CA THR A 44 -5.17 -16.17 -4.18
C THR A 44 -5.50 -14.71 -3.81
N ALA A 45 -5.80 -14.46 -2.54
CA ALA A 45 -6.03 -13.10 -2.04
C ALA A 45 -4.77 -12.21 -2.15
N ASP A 46 -3.58 -12.76 -1.91
CA ASP A 46 -2.31 -12.05 -2.10
C ASP A 46 -2.09 -11.64 -3.56
N GLN A 47 -2.46 -12.49 -4.52
CA GLN A 47 -2.41 -12.16 -5.94
C GLN A 47 -3.37 -11.03 -6.31
N TYR A 48 -4.61 -11.05 -5.81
CA TYR A 48 -5.57 -9.98 -6.06
C TYR A 48 -5.16 -8.65 -5.43
N ILE A 49 -4.56 -8.69 -4.24
CA ILE A 49 -3.96 -7.51 -3.62
C ILE A 49 -2.83 -6.99 -4.51
N LYS A 50 -1.89 -7.83 -4.94
CA LYS A 50 -0.81 -7.42 -5.86
C LYS A 50 -1.33 -6.79 -7.15
N GLU A 51 -2.37 -7.34 -7.75
CA GLU A 51 -3.03 -6.77 -8.94
C GLU A 51 -3.63 -5.38 -8.65
N LEU A 52 -4.28 -5.22 -7.50
CA LEU A 52 -4.79 -3.92 -7.03
C LEU A 52 -3.67 -2.89 -6.77
N CYS A 53 -2.49 -3.37 -6.40
CA CYS A 53 -1.31 -2.56 -6.07
C CYS A 53 -0.45 -2.21 -7.28
N ASP A 54 -0.75 -2.74 -8.47
CA ASP A 54 0.10 -2.55 -9.63
C ASP A 54 -0.05 -1.12 -10.18
N VAL A 55 0.88 -0.25 -9.77
CA VAL A 55 0.92 1.16 -10.20
C VAL A 55 1.39 1.29 -11.65
N ALA A 56 2.04 0.26 -12.21
CA ALA A 56 2.49 0.27 -13.61
C ALA A 56 1.32 0.07 -14.58
N SER A 57 0.29 -0.65 -14.17
CA SER A 57 -0.93 -0.87 -14.94
C SER A 57 -2.14 -0.91 -14.00
N PRO A 58 -2.65 0.25 -13.57
CA PRO A 58 -3.76 0.30 -12.64
C PRO A 58 -5.00 -0.38 -13.25
N PRO A 59 -5.69 -1.25 -12.49
CA PRO A 59 -6.89 -1.92 -12.99
C PRO A 59 -8.01 -0.91 -13.25
N ASP A 60 -8.81 -1.18 -14.29
CA ASP A 60 -10.01 -0.41 -14.61
C ASP A 60 -11.02 -0.43 -13.45
N ALA A 61 -11.93 0.54 -13.41
CA ALA A 61 -12.95 0.65 -12.36
C ALA A 61 -13.81 -0.62 -12.19
N GLN A 62 -14.16 -1.28 -13.30
CA GLN A 62 -14.88 -2.56 -13.25
C GLN A 62 -14.02 -3.67 -12.64
N ARG A 63 -12.72 -3.69 -12.95
CA ARG A 63 -11.79 -4.69 -12.44
C ARG A 63 -11.51 -4.49 -10.95
N LEU A 64 -11.43 -3.24 -10.49
CA LEU A 64 -11.36 -2.90 -9.06
C LEU A 64 -12.56 -3.44 -8.28
N PHE A 65 -13.77 -3.27 -8.81
CA PHE A 65 -14.98 -3.79 -8.19
C PHE A 65 -14.99 -5.33 -8.15
N ASP A 66 -14.64 -5.97 -9.26
CA ASP A 66 -14.55 -7.44 -9.36
C ASP A 66 -13.52 -8.02 -8.37
N LEU A 67 -12.36 -7.38 -8.23
CA LEU A 67 -11.33 -7.76 -7.24
C LEU A 67 -11.85 -7.63 -5.81
N PHE A 68 -12.59 -6.57 -5.50
CA PHE A 68 -13.21 -6.40 -4.18
C PHE A 68 -14.24 -7.49 -3.89
N CYS A 69 -15.13 -7.80 -4.83
CA CYS A 69 -16.10 -8.89 -4.69
C CYS A 69 -15.42 -10.24 -4.51
N LYS A 70 -14.37 -10.54 -5.28
CA LYS A 70 -13.60 -11.78 -5.16
C LYS A 70 -12.88 -11.90 -3.82
N LEU A 71 -12.30 -10.80 -3.31
CA LEU A 71 -11.71 -10.78 -1.98
C LEU A 71 -12.78 -11.01 -0.90
N TYR A 72 -13.99 -10.47 -1.08
CA TYR A 72 -15.10 -10.72 -0.15
C TYR A 72 -15.57 -12.18 -0.19
N GLU A 73 -15.72 -12.78 -1.37
CA GLU A 73 -16.09 -14.20 -1.52
C GLU A 73 -15.06 -15.15 -0.91
N LEU A 74 -13.78 -14.79 -0.95
CA LEU A 74 -12.70 -15.57 -0.34
C LEU A 74 -12.59 -15.38 1.19
N SER A 75 -13.26 -14.38 1.75
CA SER A 75 -13.29 -14.22 3.19
C SER A 75 -14.13 -15.34 3.82
N SER A 76 -13.64 -15.95 4.90
CA SER A 76 -14.41 -16.99 5.58
C SER A 76 -15.70 -16.37 6.12
N PRO A 77 -16.87 -17.01 5.93
CA PRO A 77 -18.07 -16.58 6.63
C PRO A 77 -17.82 -16.73 8.13
N SER A 78 -17.95 -15.62 8.86
CA SER A 78 -17.89 -15.55 10.32
C SER A 78 -18.97 -16.38 10.99
#